data_AF-A0AAV2RY95-F1
#
_entry.id   AF-A0AAV2RY95-F1
#
_cell.length_a   1.000
_cell.length_b   1.000
_cell.length_c   1.000
_cell.angle_alpha   90.00
_cell.angle_beta   90.00
_cell.angle_gamma   90.00
#
_symmetry.space_group_name_H-M   'P 1'
#
loop_
_entity.id
_entity.type
_entity.pdbx_description
1 polymer ?
#
loop_
_entity_poly.entity_id
_entity_poly.type
_entity_poly.pdbx_seq_one_letter_code
_entity_poly.pdbx_strand_id
1 'polypeptide(L)'
;MTETSATEDMSRLVKQVSIESPTHKLKECIFNFETPMPEVPPKGGRVKVRNAGVCYRLRSASSSTSIKSVEALKCGSPLHASVRDTSLFPGYEVAGTIDELGAEVTETDLKVGDRVIVYPYENHPPGYAEYVAVPDVEYLVKIPDDMTLSIAAMLPSGALWAMNTVFSAHTYVEKVLAEKGDTGKCRLMLVGTGGLALWAMRIARYYWPNERERMSISVACLRDEGMSIAQEYLKASVVQWNEDTYEEQLVERTKDACGGLVDIIIDFSAISRTIRRSLKCLAPNGVLMISAEHAESMIDRFGKEAEKENHHIVPIEFGSLNQLKNLVHLVSTGEIEPPPHTIFSADRANEALAKIGKGQIQGRAILEFPEDDEE
;
A
#
# COMPACT_ATOMS: atom_id res chain seq x y z
N MET A 1 1.43 45.88 -1.94
CA MET A 1 0.35 45.08 -1.34
C MET A 1 0.63 43.58 -1.35
N THR A 2 1.77 43.11 -1.88
CA THR A 2 2.12 41.67 -2.01
C THR A 2 3.02 41.12 -0.89
N GLU A 3 3.81 41.94 -0.20
CA GLU A 3 4.69 41.45 0.89
C GLU A 3 3.94 41.21 2.21
N THR A 4 2.82 41.89 2.42
CA THR A 4 2.06 41.82 3.68
C THR A 4 1.21 40.54 3.77
N SER A 5 0.68 40.03 2.65
CA SER A 5 -0.13 38.79 2.66
C SER A 5 0.73 37.53 2.79
N ALA A 6 1.93 37.52 2.19
CA ALA A 6 2.87 36.38 2.30
C ALA A 6 3.43 36.23 3.73
N THR A 7 3.61 37.34 4.45
CA THR A 7 4.07 37.33 5.84
C THR A 7 2.96 36.97 6.84
N GLU A 8 1.70 37.31 6.55
CA GLU A 8 0.54 36.85 7.34
C GLU A 8 0.32 35.34 7.20
N ASP A 9 0.41 34.78 5.99
CA ASP A 9 0.22 33.33 5.74
C ASP A 9 1.30 32.46 6.43
N MET A 10 2.55 32.94 6.49
CA MET A 10 3.66 32.26 7.18
C MET A 10 3.52 32.24 8.71
N SER A 11 2.68 33.09 9.29
CA SER A 11 2.38 33.10 10.72
C SER A 11 1.22 32.16 11.09
N ARG A 12 0.48 31.65 10.10
CA ARG A 12 -0.60 30.69 10.29
C ARG A 12 -0.01 29.33 10.67
N LEU A 13 -0.50 28.80 11.78
CA LEU A 13 -0.21 27.43 12.19
C LEU A 13 -1.24 26.50 11.56
N VAL A 14 -0.76 25.38 11.05
CA VAL A 14 -1.58 24.31 10.47
C VAL A 14 -1.42 23.04 11.27
N LYS A 15 -2.48 22.23 11.28
CA LYS A 15 -2.51 20.98 12.00
C LYS A 15 -1.75 19.90 11.24
N GLN A 16 -0.84 19.26 11.95
CA GLN A 16 -0.18 18.05 11.52
C GLN A 16 -0.41 16.94 12.55
N VAL A 17 -0.75 15.76 12.06
CA VAL A 17 -0.87 14.55 12.88
C VAL A 17 0.40 13.74 12.67
N SER A 18 1.31 13.78 13.63
CA SER A 18 2.45 12.86 13.66
C SER A 18 2.07 11.58 14.37
N ILE A 19 2.53 10.46 13.84
CA ILE A 19 2.18 9.16 14.40
C ILE A 19 3.43 8.28 14.47
N GLU A 20 3.84 7.97 15.69
CA GLU A 20 5.02 7.19 16.02
C GLU A 20 4.70 5.71 16.27
N SER A 21 5.74 4.87 16.27
CA SER A 21 5.60 3.45 16.62
C SER A 21 5.33 3.28 18.12
N PRO A 22 4.43 2.36 18.52
CA PRO A 22 4.28 1.99 19.93
C PRO A 22 5.59 1.41 20.47
N THR A 23 6.16 2.02 21.51
CA THR A 23 7.29 1.45 22.25
C THR A 23 6.85 0.97 23.63
N HIS A 24 7.67 0.15 24.29
CA HIS A 24 7.41 -0.30 25.67
C HIS A 24 7.25 0.86 26.68
N LYS A 25 7.59 2.10 26.29
CA LYS A 25 7.44 3.32 27.11
C LYS A 25 6.32 4.26 26.64
N LEU A 26 5.91 4.18 25.37
CA LEU A 26 4.90 5.06 24.77
C LEU A 26 3.58 4.30 24.56
N LYS A 27 2.58 4.64 25.38
CA LYS A 27 1.20 4.14 25.22
C LYS A 27 0.40 4.98 24.21
N GLU A 28 0.70 6.27 24.13
CA GLU A 28 0.17 7.18 23.11
C GLU A 28 1.20 7.31 21.98
N CYS A 29 0.72 7.15 20.75
CA CYS A 29 1.55 7.10 19.55
C CYS A 29 1.19 8.21 18.57
N ILE A 30 0.19 9.03 18.89
CA ILE A 30 -0.28 10.10 18.01
C ILE A 30 -0.12 11.42 18.71
N PHE A 31 0.53 12.33 18.00
CA PHE A 31 0.80 13.67 18.45
C PHE A 31 0.21 14.64 17.44
N ASN A 32 -0.72 15.47 17.91
CA ASN A 32 -1.19 16.60 17.14
C ASN A 32 -0.20 17.75 17.37
N PHE A 33 0.31 18.30 16.28
CA PHE A 33 1.20 19.44 16.29
C PHE A 33 0.58 20.57 15.49
N GLU A 34 0.87 21.78 15.93
CA GLU A 34 0.73 22.98 15.14
C GLU A 34 2.09 23.24 14.49
N THR A 35 2.15 23.20 13.17
CA THR A 35 3.36 23.49 12.39
C THR A 35 3.14 24.76 11.59
N PRO A 36 4.18 25.56 11.30
CA PRO A 36 4.05 26.68 10.38
C PRO A 36 3.50 26.22 9.03
N MET A 37 2.69 27.07 8.40
CA MET A 37 2.26 26.88 7.02
C MET A 37 3.48 26.58 6.13
N PRO A 38 3.49 25.50 5.35
CA PRO A 38 4.64 25.17 4.52
C PRO A 38 4.81 26.20 3.40
N GLU A 39 6.06 26.56 3.11
CA GLU A 39 6.40 27.43 1.98
C GLU A 39 6.05 26.76 0.64
N VAL A 40 5.65 27.57 -0.33
CA VAL A 40 5.33 27.11 -1.68
C VAL A 40 6.63 26.93 -2.48
N PRO A 41 6.99 25.70 -2.89
CA PRO A 41 8.22 25.50 -3.65
C PRO A 41 8.15 26.19 -5.02
N PRO A 42 9.20 26.89 -5.49
CA PRO A 42 9.15 27.67 -6.71
C PRO A 42 8.70 26.90 -7.96
N LYS A 43 9.07 25.61 -8.07
CA LYS A 43 8.74 24.73 -9.21
C LYS A 43 7.58 23.77 -8.96
N GLY A 44 6.97 23.86 -7.78
CA GLY A 44 5.97 22.91 -7.34
C GLY A 44 4.70 23.61 -6.91
N GLY A 45 4.16 23.17 -5.77
CA GLY A 45 2.95 23.77 -5.23
C GLY A 45 2.70 23.33 -3.82
N ARG A 46 1.70 23.97 -3.22
CA ARG A 46 1.15 23.59 -1.92
C ARG A 46 -0.22 22.99 -2.13
N VAL A 47 -0.45 21.83 -1.53
CA VAL A 47 -1.72 21.10 -1.61
C VAL A 47 -2.41 21.23 -0.27
N LYS A 48 -3.65 21.72 -0.28
CA LYS A 48 -4.56 21.61 0.85
C LYS A 48 -5.11 20.20 0.89
N VAL A 49 -4.67 19.42 1.88
CA VAL A 49 -5.01 18.01 2.02
C VAL A 49 -6.44 17.88 2.53
N ARG A 50 -7.23 17.05 1.86
CA ARG A 50 -8.59 16.69 2.31
C ARG A 50 -8.64 15.27 2.83
N ASN A 51 -7.99 14.35 2.11
CA ASN A 51 -7.94 12.94 2.49
C ASN A 51 -6.51 12.41 2.45
N ALA A 52 -6.14 11.66 3.47
CA ALA A 52 -4.87 10.96 3.54
C ALA A 52 -5.08 9.46 3.84
N GLY A 53 -4.51 8.58 3.03
CA GLY A 53 -4.62 7.14 3.24
C GLY A 53 -3.68 6.62 4.32
N VAL A 54 -4.18 5.70 5.15
CA VAL A 54 -3.45 5.18 6.32
C VAL A 54 -2.71 3.89 5.96
N CYS A 55 -1.37 3.93 6.00
CA CYS A 55 -0.49 2.80 5.68
C CYS A 55 0.41 2.42 6.87
N TYR A 56 0.44 1.16 7.31
CA TYR A 56 1.39 0.72 8.35
C TYR A 56 2.65 0.11 7.70
N ARG A 57 3.83 0.35 8.29
CA ARG A 57 5.01 -0.47 8.00
C ARG A 57 4.92 -1.77 8.79
N LEU A 58 5.25 -2.89 8.14
CA LEU A 58 5.47 -4.13 8.88
C LEU A 58 6.81 -4.02 9.61
N ARG A 59 6.85 -4.47 10.88
CA ARG A 59 8.07 -4.42 11.70
C ARG A 59 9.21 -5.17 11.00
N SER A 60 10.16 -4.43 10.43
CA SER A 60 11.46 -4.99 10.08
C SER A 60 12.23 -5.19 11.37
N ALA A 61 12.90 -6.34 11.52
CA ALA A 61 13.84 -6.57 12.62
C ALA A 61 15.03 -5.57 12.62
N SER A 62 15.10 -4.68 11.62
CA SER A 62 16.20 -3.76 11.37
C SER A 62 15.84 -2.27 11.36
N SER A 63 14.60 -1.85 11.65
CA SER A 63 14.27 -0.42 11.72
C SER A 63 14.74 0.20 13.05
N SER A 64 16.05 0.37 13.20
CA SER A 64 16.72 1.02 14.32
C SER A 64 17.15 2.45 13.96
N THR A 65 16.26 3.24 13.35
CA THR A 65 16.43 4.69 13.19
C THR A 65 15.51 5.41 14.15
N SER A 66 15.77 5.21 15.44
CA SER A 66 15.52 6.19 16.49
C SER A 66 16.60 6.02 17.55
N ILE A 67 17.26 7.15 17.84
CA ILE A 67 18.52 7.25 18.57
C ILE A 67 18.39 6.72 20.01
N LYS A 68 19.40 5.93 20.44
CA LYS A 68 19.71 5.43 21.81
C LYS A 68 18.80 4.34 22.39
N SER A 69 19.08 3.08 22.05
CA SER A 69 19.37 2.02 23.05
C SER A 69 19.70 0.68 22.37
N VAL A 70 20.98 0.40 22.19
CA VAL A 70 21.54 -0.84 21.58
C VAL A 70 21.42 -2.07 22.52
N GLU A 71 20.81 -1.93 23.69
CA GLU A 71 20.75 -3.00 24.71
C GLU A 71 19.49 -3.88 24.65
N ALA A 72 18.46 -3.53 23.86
CA ALA A 72 17.22 -4.32 23.78
C ALA A 72 17.28 -5.54 22.83
N LEU A 73 18.37 -5.69 22.06
CA LEU A 73 18.54 -6.79 21.09
C LEU A 73 18.86 -8.17 21.72
N LYS A 74 18.91 -8.28 23.05
CA LYS A 74 19.31 -9.52 23.75
C LYS A 74 18.23 -10.20 24.61
N CYS A 75 17.01 -9.68 24.65
CA CYS A 75 15.94 -10.34 25.40
C CYS A 75 14.73 -10.62 24.51
N GLY A 76 14.61 -11.90 24.10
CA GLY A 76 13.36 -12.43 23.58
C GLY A 76 12.27 -12.23 24.62
N SER A 77 11.36 -11.28 24.37
CA SER A 77 10.22 -11.02 25.24
C SER A 77 8.95 -11.58 24.59
N PRO A 78 8.18 -12.45 25.26
CA PRO A 78 7.00 -13.14 24.73
C PRO A 78 5.72 -12.26 24.87
N LEU A 79 5.77 -11.00 24.45
CA LEU A 79 4.62 -10.08 24.58
C LEU A 79 3.70 -10.15 23.36
N HIS A 80 2.63 -10.94 23.52
CA HIS A 80 1.33 -10.93 22.83
C HIS A 80 1.27 -10.89 21.29
N ALA A 81 0.87 -12.02 20.72
CA ALA A 81 0.53 -12.29 19.31
C ALA A 81 -0.72 -11.54 18.76
N SER A 82 -1.06 -10.34 19.25
CA SER A 82 -2.37 -9.71 18.94
C SER A 82 -2.35 -8.23 18.55
N VAL A 83 -1.18 -7.57 18.54
CA VAL A 83 -1.06 -6.17 18.11
C VAL A 83 0.04 -6.06 17.06
N ARG A 84 -0.34 -5.78 15.81
CA ARG A 84 0.63 -5.42 14.76
C ARG A 84 1.25 -4.07 15.11
N ASP A 85 2.56 -3.94 14.92
CA ASP A 85 3.24 -2.64 15.02
C ASP A 85 2.68 -1.73 13.90
N THR A 86 2.05 -0.62 14.29
CA THR A 86 1.43 0.34 13.38
C THR A 86 2.30 1.57 13.19
N SER A 87 3.62 1.47 13.35
CA SER A 87 4.55 2.52 12.94
C SER A 87 4.17 3.01 11.54
N LEU A 88 3.72 4.26 11.48
CA LEU A 88 3.03 4.74 10.31
C LEU A 88 4.03 5.07 9.22
N PHE A 89 3.66 4.71 8.01
CA PHE A 89 4.18 5.35 6.83
C PHE A 89 3.84 6.85 6.93
N PRO A 90 4.73 7.78 6.57
CA PRO A 90 4.55 9.21 6.80
C PRO A 90 3.38 9.86 6.04
N GLY A 91 2.47 9.09 5.43
CA GLY A 91 1.30 9.60 4.73
C GLY A 91 1.59 9.93 3.26
N TYR A 92 2.15 9.00 2.48
CA TYR A 92 2.38 9.20 1.04
C TYR A 92 1.11 9.01 0.17
N GLU A 93 -0.06 8.95 0.80
CA GLU A 93 -1.35 8.78 0.14
C GLU A 93 -2.16 10.06 0.31
N VAL A 94 -1.77 11.13 -0.38
CA VAL A 94 -2.39 12.46 -0.23
C VAL A 94 -3.33 12.74 -1.39
N ALA A 95 -4.56 13.16 -1.06
CA ALA A 95 -5.52 13.75 -1.99
C ALA A 95 -6.06 15.07 -1.43
N GLY A 96 -6.14 16.08 -2.30
CA GLY A 96 -6.55 17.41 -1.90
C GLY A 96 -6.79 18.32 -3.10
N THR A 97 -6.71 19.63 -2.84
CA THR A 97 -6.80 20.66 -3.86
C THR A 97 -5.52 21.49 -3.89
N ILE A 98 -5.13 21.97 -5.07
CA ILE A 98 -4.01 22.91 -5.19
C ILE A 98 -4.41 24.21 -4.49
N ASP A 99 -3.66 24.57 -3.45
CA ASP A 99 -3.80 25.83 -2.72
C ASP A 99 -3.03 26.94 -3.42
N GLU A 100 -1.77 26.67 -3.77
CA GLU A 100 -0.90 27.62 -4.47
C GLU A 100 0.09 26.88 -5.38
N LEU A 101 0.47 27.50 -6.49
CA LEU A 101 1.53 27.04 -7.40
C LEU A 101 2.75 27.94 -7.28
N GLY A 102 3.93 27.35 -7.39
CA GLY A 102 5.19 28.08 -7.33
C GLY A 102 5.38 29.05 -8.49
N ALA A 103 6.12 30.14 -8.24
CA ALA A 103 6.33 31.22 -9.20
C ALA A 103 7.08 30.82 -10.49
N GLU A 104 7.78 29.68 -10.50
CA GLU A 104 8.49 29.14 -11.68
C GLU A 104 7.65 28.12 -12.46
N VAL A 105 6.44 27.80 -12.01
CA VAL A 105 5.52 26.89 -12.72
C VAL A 105 4.86 27.64 -13.88
N THR A 106 5.42 27.51 -15.08
CA THR A 106 4.95 28.21 -16.29
C THR A 106 4.27 27.31 -17.33
N GLU A 107 4.59 26.01 -17.35
CA GLU A 107 4.12 25.05 -18.36
C GLU A 107 3.36 23.89 -17.69
N THR A 108 2.10 24.13 -17.31
CA THR A 108 1.23 23.10 -16.70
C THR A 108 -0.24 23.32 -17.07
N ASP A 109 -1.04 22.25 -17.05
CA ASP A 109 -2.50 22.28 -17.13
C ASP A 109 -3.18 22.37 -15.75
N LEU A 110 -2.38 22.37 -14.68
CA LEU A 110 -2.83 22.54 -13.31
C LEU A 110 -3.10 23.99 -12.96
N LYS A 111 -4.13 24.22 -12.15
CA LYS A 111 -4.46 25.54 -11.59
C LYS A 111 -4.87 25.41 -10.12
N VAL A 112 -4.76 26.52 -9.38
CA VAL A 112 -5.32 26.64 -8.03
C VAL A 112 -6.79 26.19 -8.02
N GLY A 113 -7.15 25.39 -7.03
CA GLY A 113 -8.47 24.75 -6.89
C GLY A 113 -8.64 23.41 -7.61
N ASP A 114 -7.70 23.01 -8.50
CA ASP A 114 -7.77 21.68 -9.10
C ASP A 114 -7.60 20.60 -8.03
N ARG A 115 -8.38 19.52 -8.16
CA ARG A 115 -8.23 18.33 -7.33
C ARG A 115 -7.03 17.52 -7.79
N VAL A 116 -6.18 17.13 -6.86
CA VAL A 116 -4.94 16.42 -7.13
C VAL A 116 -4.66 15.32 -6.12
N ILE A 117 -3.88 14.35 -6.56
CA ILE A 117 -3.16 13.42 -5.69
C ILE A 117 -1.65 13.62 -5.85
N VAL A 118 -0.90 13.31 -4.80
CA VAL A 118 0.56 13.46 -4.79
C VAL A 118 1.23 12.12 -5.07
N TYR A 119 2.03 12.04 -6.14
CA TYR A 119 2.85 10.87 -6.45
C TYR A 119 3.93 10.68 -5.37
N PRO A 120 4.20 9.44 -4.90
CA PRO A 120 5.25 9.21 -3.92
C PRO A 120 6.65 9.42 -4.51
N TYR A 121 7.44 10.30 -3.92
CA TYR A 121 8.83 10.58 -4.31
C TYR A 121 9.78 10.51 -3.10
N GLU A 122 11.09 10.51 -3.36
CA GLU A 122 12.09 10.50 -2.29
C GLU A 122 12.01 11.75 -1.43
N ASN A 123 12.06 11.58 -0.10
CA ASN A 123 11.90 12.67 0.87
C ASN A 123 10.53 13.38 0.80
N HIS A 124 9.48 12.68 0.35
CA HIS A 124 8.11 13.19 0.46
C HIS A 124 7.80 13.57 1.92
N PRO A 125 7.27 14.77 2.18
CA PRO A 125 6.98 15.25 3.53
C PRO A 125 5.86 14.44 4.19
N PRO A 126 5.66 14.55 5.51
CA PRO A 126 4.54 13.90 6.16
C PRO A 126 3.20 14.39 5.60
N GLY A 127 2.39 13.50 5.03
CA GLY A 127 1.11 13.85 4.40
C GLY A 127 -0.11 13.77 5.31
N TYR A 128 0.05 13.37 6.57
CA TYR A 128 -0.99 13.54 7.59
C TYR A 128 -0.97 14.97 8.14
N ALA A 129 -1.14 15.96 7.27
CA ALA A 129 -1.16 17.38 7.60
C ALA A 129 -2.26 18.06 6.80
N GLU A 130 -2.74 19.22 7.25
CA GLU A 130 -3.71 20.02 6.50
C GLU A 130 -3.13 20.56 5.18
N TYR A 131 -1.81 20.77 5.14
CA TYR A 131 -1.11 21.27 3.97
C TYR A 131 0.19 20.51 3.73
N VAL A 132 0.51 20.27 2.46
CA VAL A 132 1.74 19.61 2.02
C VAL A 132 2.40 20.44 0.92
N ALA A 133 3.69 20.73 1.08
CA ALA A 133 4.51 21.29 0.02
C ALA A 133 5.04 20.17 -0.89
N VAL A 134 4.80 20.31 -2.19
CA VAL A 134 5.26 19.39 -3.24
C VAL A 134 6.32 20.14 -4.04
N PRO A 135 7.57 19.63 -4.12
CA PRO A 135 8.71 20.38 -4.63
C PRO A 135 8.66 20.64 -6.14
N ASP A 136 8.02 19.75 -6.89
CA ASP A 136 7.91 19.83 -8.34
C ASP A 136 6.48 19.50 -8.78
N VAL A 137 5.98 20.27 -9.74
CA VAL A 137 4.63 20.13 -10.31
C VAL A 137 4.42 18.75 -10.95
N GLU A 138 5.48 18.06 -11.38
CA GLU A 138 5.40 16.72 -11.97
C GLU A 138 4.84 15.65 -11.01
N TYR A 139 4.97 15.88 -9.70
CA TYR A 139 4.44 14.98 -8.67
C TYR A 139 2.96 15.20 -8.38
N LEU A 140 2.33 16.22 -8.95
CA LEU A 140 0.91 16.48 -8.83
C LEU A 140 0.17 15.81 -9.99
N VAL A 141 -0.75 14.91 -9.67
CA VAL A 141 -1.62 14.26 -10.66
C VAL A 141 -3.03 14.77 -10.48
N LYS A 142 -3.53 15.46 -11.52
CA LYS A 142 -4.92 15.91 -11.58
C LYS A 142 -5.88 14.72 -11.55
N ILE A 143 -6.96 14.85 -10.77
CA ILE A 143 -8.06 13.89 -10.76
C ILE A 143 -9.35 14.54 -11.28
N PRO A 144 -10.27 13.76 -11.88
CA PRO A 144 -11.59 14.25 -12.28
C PRO A 144 -12.47 14.70 -11.11
N ASP A 145 -13.38 15.65 -11.36
CA ASP A 145 -14.28 16.22 -10.35
C ASP A 145 -15.33 15.22 -9.81
N ASP A 146 -15.61 14.15 -10.54
CA ASP A 146 -16.53 13.09 -10.13
C ASP A 146 -15.86 12.00 -9.27
N MET A 147 -14.53 11.99 -9.18
CA MET A 147 -13.80 11.11 -8.27
C MET A 147 -13.76 11.73 -6.86
N THR A 148 -14.23 10.99 -5.86
CA THR A 148 -14.12 11.42 -4.46
C THR A 148 -12.66 11.43 -4.00
N LEU A 149 -12.26 12.43 -3.21
CA LEU A 149 -10.90 12.53 -2.68
C LEU A 149 -10.53 11.35 -1.77
N SER A 150 -11.51 10.74 -1.10
CA SER A 150 -11.30 9.53 -0.30
C SER A 150 -10.85 8.32 -1.13
N ILE A 151 -11.40 8.15 -2.34
CA ILE A 151 -10.97 7.11 -3.29
C ILE A 151 -9.63 7.50 -3.91
N ALA A 152 -9.48 8.77 -4.29
CA ALA A 152 -8.25 9.25 -4.92
C ALA A 152 -7.02 9.07 -4.01
N ALA A 153 -7.17 9.29 -2.70
CA ALA A 153 -6.09 9.08 -1.72
C ALA A 153 -5.54 7.64 -1.71
N MET A 154 -6.33 6.65 -2.13
CA MET A 154 -5.92 5.24 -2.15
C MET A 154 -5.02 4.87 -3.34
N LEU A 155 -4.88 5.78 -4.31
CA LEU A 155 -4.19 5.49 -5.57
C LEU A 155 -2.66 5.61 -5.50
N PRO A 156 -2.07 6.68 -4.92
CA PRO A 156 -0.63 6.95 -5.05
C PRO A 156 0.31 5.91 -4.47
N SER A 157 -0.11 5.18 -3.42
CA SER A 157 0.74 4.14 -2.81
C SER A 157 0.12 2.77 -3.01
N GLY A 158 -1.08 2.55 -2.46
CA GLY A 158 -1.69 1.24 -2.40
C GLY A 158 -2.03 0.66 -3.77
N ALA A 159 -2.83 1.39 -4.55
CA ALA A 159 -3.20 0.94 -5.89
C ALA A 159 -2.00 0.94 -6.84
N LEU A 160 -1.12 1.94 -6.75
CA LEU A 160 0.06 2.06 -7.60
C LEU A 160 1.03 0.89 -7.44
N TRP A 161 1.33 0.49 -6.20
CA TRP A 161 2.19 -0.66 -5.97
C TRP A 161 1.55 -1.97 -6.44
N ALA A 162 0.24 -2.13 -6.18
CA ALA A 162 -0.52 -3.27 -6.69
C ALA A 162 -0.52 -3.34 -8.23
N MET A 163 -0.69 -2.20 -8.89
CA MET A 163 -0.63 -2.06 -10.36
C MET A 163 0.73 -2.49 -10.89
N ASN A 164 1.81 -1.96 -10.31
CA ASN A 164 3.16 -2.31 -10.74
C ASN A 164 3.47 -3.79 -10.50
N THR A 165 2.97 -4.35 -9.41
CA THR A 165 3.10 -5.79 -9.11
C THR A 165 2.42 -6.65 -10.18
N VAL A 166 1.18 -6.31 -10.57
CA VAL A 166 0.45 -7.02 -11.62
C VAL A 166 1.14 -6.87 -12.99
N PHE A 167 1.63 -5.68 -13.33
CA PHE A 167 2.40 -5.50 -14.56
C PHE A 167 3.70 -6.30 -14.57
N SER A 168 4.41 -6.34 -13.44
CA SER A 168 5.66 -7.10 -13.31
C SER A 168 5.39 -8.60 -13.42
N ALA A 169 4.26 -9.07 -12.90
CA ALA A 169 3.79 -10.45 -13.08
C ALA A 169 3.43 -10.79 -14.53
N HIS A 170 3.10 -9.82 -15.38
CA HIS A 170 2.67 -10.07 -16.77
C HIS A 170 3.68 -10.86 -17.58
N THR A 171 4.96 -10.46 -17.55
CA THR A 171 6.03 -11.16 -18.27
C THR A 171 6.16 -12.62 -17.83
N TYR A 172 5.99 -12.89 -16.52
CA TYR A 172 6.05 -14.26 -15.99
C TYR A 172 4.79 -15.07 -16.34
N VAL A 173 3.61 -14.44 -16.32
CA VAL A 173 2.37 -15.06 -16.76
C VAL A 173 2.49 -15.49 -18.22
N GLU A 174 2.95 -14.61 -19.11
CA GLU A 174 3.15 -14.93 -20.52
C GLU A 174 4.13 -16.09 -20.71
N LYS A 175 5.26 -16.07 -20.00
CA LYS A 175 6.24 -17.17 -20.04
C LYS A 175 5.63 -18.49 -19.58
N VAL A 176 4.94 -18.52 -18.45
CA VAL A 176 4.29 -19.73 -17.91
C VAL A 176 3.24 -20.25 -18.89
N LEU A 177 2.44 -19.37 -19.48
CA LEU A 177 1.41 -19.75 -20.45
C LEU A 177 2.03 -20.28 -21.76
N ALA A 178 3.16 -19.73 -22.20
CA ALA A 178 3.88 -20.24 -23.36
C ALA A 178 4.46 -21.64 -23.10
N GLU A 179 5.09 -21.84 -21.94
CA GLU A 179 5.68 -23.13 -21.54
C GLU A 179 4.63 -24.24 -21.36
N LYS A 180 3.44 -23.89 -20.85
CA LYS A 180 2.36 -24.87 -20.62
C LYS A 180 1.47 -25.12 -21.84
N GLY A 181 1.69 -24.39 -22.95
CA GLY A 181 0.93 -24.54 -24.19
C GLY A 181 -0.56 -24.18 -24.06
N ASP A 182 -1.33 -24.49 -25.11
CA ASP A 182 -2.70 -23.97 -25.31
C ASP A 182 -3.70 -24.38 -24.22
N THR A 183 -3.53 -25.56 -23.63
CA THR A 183 -4.41 -26.07 -22.55
C THR A 183 -3.86 -25.77 -21.16
N GLY A 184 -2.68 -25.14 -21.09
CA GLY A 184 -2.00 -24.79 -19.86
C GLY A 184 -2.66 -23.65 -19.10
N LYS A 185 -2.70 -23.79 -17.77
CA LYS A 185 -3.14 -22.73 -16.85
C LYS A 185 -1.96 -22.18 -16.04
N CYS A 186 -1.91 -20.86 -15.90
CA CYS A 186 -1.06 -20.17 -14.94
C CYS A 186 -1.84 -19.98 -13.62
N ARG A 187 -1.24 -20.43 -12.52
CA ARG A 187 -1.76 -20.31 -11.16
C ARG A 187 -1.03 -19.18 -10.45
N LEU A 188 -1.78 -18.14 -10.11
CA LEU A 188 -1.33 -16.99 -9.35
C LEU A 188 -1.94 -17.05 -7.95
N MET A 189 -1.15 -16.81 -6.91
CA MET A 189 -1.65 -16.68 -5.54
C MET A 189 -1.27 -15.33 -4.95
N LEU A 190 -2.25 -14.65 -4.35
CA LEU A 190 -2.02 -13.45 -3.55
C LEU A 190 -2.00 -13.84 -2.07
N VAL A 191 -0.96 -13.47 -1.33
CA VAL A 191 -0.88 -13.68 0.11
C VAL A 191 -1.24 -12.40 0.84
N GLY A 192 -2.34 -12.44 1.59
CA GLY A 192 -2.89 -11.33 2.35
C GLY A 192 -4.25 -10.89 1.82
N THR A 193 -5.00 -10.19 2.66
CA THR A 193 -6.32 -9.61 2.37
C THR A 193 -6.42 -8.15 2.80
N GLY A 194 -5.27 -7.50 2.98
CA GLY A 194 -5.19 -6.06 3.22
C GLY A 194 -5.46 -5.25 1.95
N GLY A 195 -5.50 -3.93 2.09
CA GLY A 195 -5.80 -3.03 0.97
C GLY A 195 -4.98 -3.26 -0.29
N LEU A 196 -3.70 -3.60 -0.16
CA LEU A 196 -2.81 -3.91 -1.29
C LEU A 196 -3.23 -5.17 -2.05
N ALA A 197 -3.55 -6.25 -1.34
CA ALA A 197 -4.02 -7.48 -1.94
C ALA A 197 -5.39 -7.29 -2.61
N LEU A 198 -6.28 -6.49 -2.02
CA LEU A 198 -7.58 -6.21 -2.60
C LEU A 198 -7.46 -5.38 -3.89
N TRP A 199 -6.56 -4.40 -3.94
CA TRP A 199 -6.22 -3.69 -5.18
C TRP A 199 -5.61 -4.63 -6.21
N ALA A 200 -4.60 -5.41 -5.84
CA ALA A 200 -3.91 -6.31 -6.74
C ALA A 200 -4.86 -7.35 -7.35
N MET A 201 -5.81 -7.85 -6.57
CA MET A 201 -6.83 -8.76 -7.06
C MET A 201 -7.75 -8.10 -8.10
N ARG A 202 -8.23 -6.88 -7.86
CA ARG A 202 -9.07 -6.13 -8.80
C ARG A 202 -8.34 -5.85 -10.10
N ILE A 203 -7.10 -5.37 -10.00
CA ILE A 203 -6.24 -5.08 -11.15
C ILE A 203 -5.90 -6.37 -11.92
N ALA A 204 -5.56 -7.44 -11.21
CA ALA A 204 -5.30 -8.74 -11.82
C ALA A 204 -6.54 -9.28 -12.55
N ARG A 205 -7.75 -9.08 -12.03
CA ARG A 205 -8.99 -9.49 -12.70
C ARG A 205 -9.34 -8.64 -13.91
N TYR A 206 -8.98 -7.36 -13.91
CA TYR A 206 -9.10 -6.50 -15.08
C TYR A 206 -8.20 -6.99 -16.23
N TYR A 207 -6.92 -7.28 -15.95
CA TYR A 207 -5.98 -7.75 -16.98
C TYR A 207 -6.10 -9.25 -17.33
N TRP A 208 -6.54 -10.07 -16.37
CA TRP A 208 -6.76 -11.51 -16.48
C TRP A 208 -8.16 -11.90 -16.00
N PRO A 209 -9.18 -11.58 -16.81
CA PRO A 209 -10.57 -11.90 -16.50
C PRO A 209 -10.78 -13.42 -16.41
N ASN A 210 -11.76 -13.86 -15.60
CA ASN A 210 -12.05 -15.28 -15.33
C ASN A 210 -12.39 -16.07 -16.60
N GLU A 211 -12.98 -15.39 -17.58
CA GLU A 211 -13.34 -15.89 -18.90
C GLU A 211 -12.10 -16.35 -19.68
N ARG A 212 -10.91 -15.82 -19.34
CA ARG A 212 -9.64 -16.39 -19.77
C ARG A 212 -9.35 -17.60 -18.88
N GLU A 213 -9.91 -18.75 -19.25
CA GLU A 213 -9.80 -20.04 -18.54
C GLU A 213 -8.36 -20.51 -18.24
N ARG A 214 -7.37 -19.80 -18.78
CA ARG A 214 -5.93 -20.00 -18.63
C ARG A 214 -5.34 -19.37 -17.36
N MET A 215 -6.09 -18.56 -16.62
CA MET A 215 -5.64 -17.95 -15.36
C MET A 215 -6.45 -18.43 -14.16
N SER A 216 -5.78 -18.94 -13.14
CA SER A 216 -6.37 -19.26 -11.84
C SER A 216 -5.76 -18.35 -10.77
N ILE A 217 -6.60 -17.56 -10.11
CA ILE A 217 -6.16 -16.65 -9.04
C ILE A 217 -6.73 -17.16 -7.72
N SER A 218 -5.84 -17.44 -6.76
CA SER A 218 -6.18 -17.85 -5.40
C SER A 218 -5.68 -16.82 -4.38
N VAL A 219 -6.29 -16.80 -3.19
CA VAL A 219 -5.93 -15.88 -2.12
C VAL A 219 -5.63 -16.67 -0.84
N ALA A 220 -4.52 -16.38 -0.20
CA ALA A 220 -4.20 -16.89 1.13
C ALA A 220 -4.49 -15.81 2.17
N CYS A 221 -5.29 -16.12 3.20
CA CYS A 221 -5.66 -15.17 4.25
C CYS A 221 -5.45 -15.73 5.65
N LEU A 222 -5.15 -14.88 6.63
CA LEU A 222 -4.97 -15.34 8.02
C LEU A 222 -6.29 -15.55 8.77
N ARG A 223 -7.35 -14.83 8.37
CA ARG A 223 -8.62 -14.74 9.11
C ARG A 223 -9.83 -14.97 8.20
N ASP A 224 -10.94 -15.40 8.79
CA ASP A 224 -12.19 -15.71 8.10
C ASP A 224 -12.81 -14.49 7.39
N GLU A 225 -12.59 -13.28 7.92
CA GLU A 225 -13.05 -12.03 7.29
C GLU A 225 -12.45 -11.85 5.89
N GLY A 226 -11.20 -12.28 5.70
CA GLY A 226 -10.53 -12.29 4.40
C GLY A 226 -11.15 -13.28 3.40
N MET A 227 -11.75 -14.37 3.89
CA MET A 227 -12.46 -15.36 3.06
C MET A 227 -13.72 -14.76 2.46
N SER A 228 -14.50 -14.05 3.27
CA SER A 228 -15.80 -13.49 2.83
C SER A 228 -15.60 -12.47 1.72
N ILE A 229 -14.63 -11.55 1.85
CA ILE A 229 -14.36 -10.52 0.83
C ILE A 229 -13.88 -11.15 -0.49
N ALA A 230 -12.94 -12.10 -0.42
CA ALA A 230 -12.36 -12.71 -1.61
C ALA A 230 -13.35 -13.66 -2.34
N GLN A 231 -14.23 -14.33 -1.59
CA GLN A 231 -15.27 -15.19 -2.17
C GLN A 231 -16.43 -14.38 -2.74
N GLU A 232 -16.97 -13.42 -1.99
CA GLU A 232 -18.18 -12.68 -2.35
C GLU A 232 -17.94 -11.70 -3.50
N TYR A 233 -16.87 -10.90 -3.43
CA TYR A 233 -16.64 -9.83 -4.39
C TYR A 233 -15.85 -10.30 -5.63
N LEU A 234 -15.02 -11.34 -5.50
CA LEU A 234 -13.91 -11.55 -6.45
C LEU A 234 -13.79 -12.98 -7.00
N LYS A 235 -14.70 -13.88 -6.59
CA LYS A 235 -14.82 -15.26 -7.09
C LYS A 235 -13.46 -15.99 -7.15
N ALA A 236 -12.61 -15.75 -6.15
CA ALA A 236 -11.29 -16.39 -6.05
C ALA A 236 -11.38 -17.63 -5.15
N SER A 237 -10.53 -18.62 -5.42
CA SER A 237 -10.30 -19.70 -4.45
C SER A 237 -9.56 -19.11 -3.25
N VAL A 238 -9.98 -19.45 -2.03
CA VAL A 238 -9.37 -18.88 -0.81
C VAL A 238 -8.91 -20.00 0.11
N VAL A 239 -7.71 -19.85 0.65
CA VAL A 239 -7.13 -20.74 1.65
C VAL A 239 -6.81 -19.96 2.92
N GLN A 240 -7.23 -20.51 4.05
CA GLN A 240 -6.89 -19.95 5.36
C GLN A 240 -5.52 -20.45 5.82
N TRP A 241 -4.63 -19.50 6.09
CA TRP A 241 -3.30 -19.69 6.65
C TRP A 241 -3.31 -19.51 8.16
N ASN A 242 -4.09 -20.34 8.85
CA ASN A 242 -4.17 -20.32 10.31
C ASN A 242 -2.83 -20.73 10.94
N GLU A 243 -2.26 -19.84 11.74
CA GLU A 243 -0.94 -20.01 12.36
C GLU A 243 -0.86 -21.15 13.38
N ASP A 244 -1.99 -21.60 13.93
CA ASP A 244 -2.07 -22.73 14.85
C ASP A 244 -2.13 -24.08 14.12
N THR A 245 -2.28 -24.06 12.79
CA THR A 245 -2.29 -25.28 11.97
C THR A 245 -0.87 -25.74 11.66
N TYR A 246 -0.66 -27.05 11.63
CA TYR A 246 0.62 -27.65 11.27
C TYR A 246 1.03 -27.28 9.84
N GLU A 247 2.32 -26.97 9.66
CA GLU A 247 2.83 -26.33 8.44
C GLU A 247 2.64 -27.19 7.19
N GLU A 248 2.88 -28.51 7.26
CA GLU A 248 2.68 -29.39 6.09
C GLU A 248 1.21 -29.50 5.69
N GLN A 249 0.29 -29.48 6.67
CA GLN A 249 -1.14 -29.47 6.37
C GLN A 249 -1.56 -28.16 5.69
N LEU A 250 -0.97 -27.02 6.07
CA LEU A 250 -1.21 -25.74 5.38
C LEU A 250 -0.70 -25.77 3.95
N VAL A 251 0.47 -26.37 3.71
CA VAL A 251 1.04 -26.55 2.37
C VAL A 251 0.14 -27.43 1.50
N GLU A 252 -0.33 -28.57 2.03
CA GLU A 252 -1.26 -29.45 1.32
C GLU A 252 -2.59 -28.76 0.99
N ARG A 253 -3.21 -28.09 1.98
CA ARG A 253 -4.46 -27.32 1.77
C ARG A 253 -4.29 -26.20 0.76
N THR A 254 -3.14 -25.54 0.75
CA THR A 254 -2.84 -24.47 -0.21
C THR A 254 -2.74 -25.04 -1.63
N LYS A 255 -2.04 -26.17 -1.80
CA LYS A 255 -1.95 -26.86 -3.09
C LYS A 255 -3.32 -27.32 -3.58
N ASP A 256 -4.15 -27.88 -2.69
CA ASP A 256 -5.50 -28.31 -3.02
C ASP A 256 -6.38 -27.12 -3.48
N ALA A 257 -6.41 -26.03 -2.70
CA ALA A 257 -7.17 -24.83 -3.04
C ALA A 257 -6.73 -24.18 -4.36
N CYS A 258 -5.44 -24.24 -4.70
CA CYS A 258 -4.89 -23.75 -5.97
C CYS A 258 -5.04 -24.75 -7.13
N GLY A 259 -5.47 -25.99 -6.86
CA GLY A 259 -5.49 -27.07 -7.85
C GLY A 259 -4.10 -27.51 -8.32
N GLY A 260 -3.09 -27.42 -7.45
CA GLY A 260 -1.69 -27.82 -7.67
C GLY A 260 -0.67 -26.83 -7.10
N LEU A 261 0.59 -27.03 -7.48
CA LEU A 261 1.67 -26.07 -7.23
C LEU A 261 1.40 -24.75 -7.96
N VAL A 262 1.79 -23.64 -7.34
CA VAL A 262 1.53 -22.27 -7.80
C VAL A 262 2.69 -21.78 -8.67
N ASP A 263 2.41 -21.12 -9.79
CA ASP A 263 3.46 -20.64 -10.68
C ASP A 263 4.02 -19.28 -10.21
N ILE A 264 3.13 -18.42 -9.72
CA ILE A 264 3.47 -17.07 -9.26
C ILE A 264 2.79 -16.82 -7.92
N ILE A 265 3.54 -16.41 -6.92
CA ILE A 265 3.02 -15.98 -5.62
C ILE A 265 3.41 -14.53 -5.41
N ILE A 266 2.44 -13.68 -5.09
CA ILE A 266 2.65 -12.30 -4.67
C ILE A 266 2.41 -12.25 -3.16
N ASP A 267 3.46 -12.03 -2.38
CA ASP A 267 3.39 -12.02 -0.92
C ASP A 267 3.48 -10.60 -0.35
N PHE A 268 2.31 -10.04 0.01
CA PHE A 268 2.19 -8.71 0.62
C PHE A 268 2.53 -8.69 2.11
N SER A 269 2.69 -9.86 2.75
CA SER A 269 3.13 -9.95 4.15
C SER A 269 4.65 -10.10 4.23
N ALA A 270 5.24 -10.89 3.33
CA ALA A 270 6.68 -11.09 3.16
C ALA A 270 7.45 -11.33 4.48
N ILE A 271 6.88 -12.12 5.40
CA ILE A 271 7.58 -12.55 6.62
C ILE A 271 8.18 -13.94 6.43
N SER A 272 9.16 -14.29 7.26
CA SER A 272 9.86 -15.58 7.13
C SER A 272 8.95 -16.82 7.09
N ARG A 273 7.84 -16.79 7.84
CA ARG A 273 6.88 -17.90 7.84
C ARG A 273 6.11 -17.99 6.52
N THR A 274 5.62 -16.86 6.00
CA THR A 274 4.86 -16.82 4.73
C THR A 274 5.77 -17.17 3.57
N ILE A 275 7.00 -16.65 3.52
CA ILE A 275 7.97 -16.95 2.47
C ILE A 275 8.32 -18.44 2.45
N ARG A 276 8.63 -19.04 3.60
CA ARG A 276 8.91 -20.49 3.68
C ARG A 276 7.75 -21.33 3.16
N ARG A 277 6.52 -20.96 3.51
CA ARG A 277 5.31 -21.64 3.01
C ARG A 277 5.14 -21.45 1.51
N SER A 278 5.31 -20.21 1.02
CA SER A 278 5.24 -19.86 -0.40
C SER A 278 6.21 -20.69 -1.21
N LEU A 279 7.48 -20.81 -0.79
CA LEU A 279 8.49 -21.65 -1.47
C LEU A 279 8.09 -23.13 -1.54
N LYS A 280 7.41 -23.68 -0.53
CA LYS A 280 6.89 -25.07 -0.57
C LYS A 280 5.66 -25.26 -1.46
N CYS A 281 4.97 -24.17 -1.78
CA CYS A 281 3.76 -24.17 -2.62
C CYS A 281 4.07 -23.82 -4.08
N LEU A 282 5.23 -23.23 -4.37
CA LEU A 282 5.66 -22.92 -5.73
C LEU A 282 5.92 -24.17 -6.56
N ALA A 283 5.62 -24.06 -7.85
CA ALA A 283 6.06 -25.00 -8.87
C ALA A 283 7.56 -24.82 -9.15
N PRO A 284 8.26 -25.84 -9.66
CA PRO A 284 9.63 -25.66 -10.15
C PRO A 284 9.71 -24.49 -11.13
N ASN A 285 10.74 -23.65 -11.01
CA ASN A 285 10.90 -22.36 -11.72
C ASN A 285 9.90 -21.25 -11.35
N GLY A 286 9.07 -21.48 -10.33
CA GLY A 286 8.05 -20.53 -9.87
C GLY A 286 8.63 -19.23 -9.33
N VAL A 287 7.77 -18.22 -9.24
CA VAL A 287 8.17 -16.84 -8.92
C VAL A 287 7.49 -16.39 -7.63
N LEU A 288 8.28 -15.88 -6.68
CA LEU A 288 7.81 -15.23 -5.47
C LEU A 288 8.10 -13.73 -5.56
N MET A 289 7.06 -12.92 -5.64
CA MET A 289 7.14 -11.46 -5.68
C MET A 289 6.92 -10.87 -4.28
N ILE A 290 7.81 -10.00 -3.84
CA ILE A 290 7.77 -9.34 -2.53
C ILE A 290 8.16 -7.87 -2.65
N SER A 291 7.80 -7.05 -1.66
CA SER A 291 8.22 -5.65 -1.59
C SER A 291 9.74 -5.50 -1.63
N ALA A 292 10.24 -4.57 -2.44
CA ALA A 292 11.66 -4.25 -2.54
C ALA A 292 12.28 -3.85 -1.19
N GLU A 293 11.53 -3.16 -0.31
CA GLU A 293 11.98 -2.74 1.02
C GLU A 293 12.49 -3.91 1.88
N HIS A 294 11.92 -5.11 1.70
CA HIS A 294 12.26 -6.28 2.50
C HIS A 294 13.06 -7.34 1.71
N ALA A 295 13.22 -7.15 0.39
CA ALA A 295 13.64 -8.21 -0.50
C ALA A 295 15.08 -8.68 -0.24
N GLU A 296 16.03 -7.76 -0.05
CA GLU A 296 17.45 -8.09 0.19
C GLU A 296 17.61 -9.07 1.36
N SER A 297 17.04 -8.74 2.52
CA SER A 297 17.12 -9.59 3.72
C SER A 297 16.45 -10.97 3.55
N MET A 298 15.41 -11.04 2.72
CA MET A 298 14.68 -12.28 2.46
C MET A 298 15.41 -13.14 1.43
N ILE A 299 16.01 -12.54 0.42
CA ILE A 299 16.85 -13.22 -0.56
C ILE A 299 18.08 -13.82 0.14
N ASP A 300 18.75 -13.08 1.01
CA ASP A 300 19.88 -13.60 1.80
C ASP A 300 19.50 -14.81 2.65
N ARG A 301 18.30 -14.77 3.25
CA ARG A 301 17.82 -15.82 4.15
C ARG A 301 17.33 -17.06 3.40
N PHE A 302 16.65 -16.88 2.27
CA PHE A 302 15.91 -17.94 1.59
C PHE A 302 16.45 -18.31 0.20
N GLY A 303 17.48 -17.61 -0.30
CA GLY A 303 18.05 -17.84 -1.64
C GLY A 303 18.48 -19.28 -1.87
N LYS A 304 19.20 -19.88 -0.92
CA LYS A 304 19.60 -21.30 -0.98
C LYS A 304 18.43 -22.28 -0.98
N GLU A 305 17.30 -21.90 -0.37
CA GLU A 305 16.08 -22.72 -0.39
C GLU A 305 15.36 -22.58 -1.73
N ALA A 306 15.31 -21.36 -2.28
CA ALA A 306 14.75 -21.06 -3.59
C ALA A 306 15.53 -21.75 -4.73
N GLU A 307 16.86 -21.78 -4.67
CA GLU A 307 17.74 -22.40 -5.68
C GLU A 307 17.46 -23.89 -5.90
N LYS A 308 16.97 -24.62 -4.88
CA LYS A 308 16.71 -26.07 -4.97
C LYS A 308 15.71 -26.43 -6.08
N GLU A 309 14.72 -25.57 -6.29
CA GLU A 309 13.66 -25.74 -7.29
C GLU A 309 13.70 -24.63 -8.35
N ASN A 310 14.84 -23.90 -8.43
CA ASN A 310 15.04 -22.76 -9.31
C ASN A 310 13.97 -21.65 -9.16
N HIS A 311 13.50 -21.40 -7.94
CA HIS A 311 12.53 -20.34 -7.67
C HIS A 311 13.16 -18.95 -7.80
N HIS A 312 12.40 -17.99 -8.32
CA HIS A 312 12.82 -16.60 -8.47
C HIS A 312 12.17 -15.73 -7.39
N ILE A 313 12.96 -15.14 -6.51
CA ILE A 313 12.47 -14.12 -5.56
C ILE A 313 12.67 -12.75 -6.20
N VAL A 314 11.57 -12.06 -6.52
CA VAL A 314 11.56 -10.82 -7.31
C VAL A 314 11.16 -9.64 -6.41
N PRO A 315 12.06 -8.68 -6.17
CA PRO A 315 11.72 -7.41 -5.54
C PRO A 315 10.79 -6.59 -6.44
N ILE A 316 9.72 -6.02 -5.86
CA ILE A 316 8.78 -5.14 -6.56
C ILE A 316 8.85 -3.73 -6.00
N GLU A 317 9.24 -2.81 -6.86
CA GLU A 317 9.31 -1.37 -6.61
C GLU A 317 7.93 -0.69 -6.69
N PHE A 318 7.86 0.56 -6.25
CA PHE A 318 6.71 1.43 -6.51
C PHE A 318 6.45 1.60 -8.01
N GLY A 319 5.20 1.89 -8.36
CA GLY A 319 4.82 2.13 -9.74
C GLY A 319 5.25 3.51 -10.24
N SER A 320 5.25 3.66 -11.56
CA SER A 320 5.59 4.91 -12.25
C SER A 320 4.46 5.93 -12.25
N LEU A 321 4.79 7.20 -12.48
CA LEU A 321 3.80 8.28 -12.66
C LEU A 321 2.78 7.98 -13.76
N ASN A 322 3.20 7.34 -14.86
CA ASN A 322 2.31 6.93 -15.94
C ASN A 322 1.32 5.84 -15.50
N GLN A 323 1.76 4.88 -14.68
CA GLN A 323 0.86 3.91 -14.07
C GLN A 323 -0.14 4.58 -13.13
N LEU A 324 0.27 5.61 -12.38
CA LEU A 324 -0.64 6.37 -11.52
C LEU A 324 -1.70 7.12 -12.34
N LYS A 325 -1.30 7.81 -13.42
CA LYS A 325 -2.23 8.47 -14.35
C LYS A 325 -3.22 7.47 -14.97
N ASN A 326 -2.73 6.29 -15.36
CA ASN A 326 -3.59 5.22 -15.87
C ASN A 326 -4.56 4.68 -14.80
N LEU A 327 -4.13 4.56 -13.54
CA LEU A 327 -5.01 4.18 -12.43
C LEU A 327 -6.11 5.21 -12.20
N VAL A 328 -5.79 6.50 -12.23
CA VAL A 328 -6.80 7.57 -12.14
C VAL A 328 -7.85 7.41 -13.26
N HIS A 329 -7.41 7.13 -14.48
CA HIS A 329 -8.30 6.87 -15.60
C HIS A 329 -9.21 5.66 -15.34
N LEU A 330 -8.63 4.48 -15.08
CA LEU A 330 -9.40 3.24 -14.90
C LEU A 330 -10.39 3.28 -13.71
N VAL A 331 -10.05 4.00 -12.64
CA VAL A 331 -10.93 4.14 -11.48
C VAL A 331 -12.02 5.18 -11.73
N SER A 332 -11.72 6.30 -12.40
CA SER A 332 -12.74 7.31 -12.75
C SER A 332 -13.75 6.81 -13.78
N THR A 333 -13.32 5.99 -14.74
CA THR A 333 -14.22 5.39 -15.75
C THR A 333 -15.04 4.21 -15.21
N GLY A 334 -14.76 3.77 -13.98
CA GLY A 334 -15.43 2.62 -13.37
C GLY A 334 -14.97 1.26 -13.91
N GLU A 335 -13.90 1.22 -14.70
CA GLU A 335 -13.32 -0.03 -15.22
C GLU A 335 -12.69 -0.88 -14.10
N ILE A 336 -12.14 -0.21 -13.08
CA ILE A 336 -11.67 -0.86 -11.84
C ILE A 336 -12.38 -0.23 -10.64
N GLU A 337 -13.23 -1.01 -9.99
CA GLU A 337 -13.89 -0.60 -8.74
C GLU A 337 -12.87 -0.56 -7.58
N PRO A 338 -12.81 0.51 -6.78
CA PRO A 338 -11.93 0.58 -5.63
C PRO A 338 -12.30 -0.46 -4.55
N PRO A 339 -11.35 -0.90 -3.71
CA PRO A 339 -11.66 -1.72 -2.55
C PRO A 339 -12.44 -0.92 -1.49
N PRO A 340 -13.18 -1.61 -0.60
CA PRO A 340 -13.87 -0.95 0.50
C PRO A 340 -12.93 -0.08 1.33
N HIS A 341 -13.42 1.05 1.82
CA HIS A 341 -12.67 1.95 2.68
C HIS A 341 -13.54 2.56 3.78
N THR A 342 -12.90 2.93 4.88
CA THR A 342 -13.55 3.61 6.01
C THR A 342 -12.87 4.96 6.23
N ILE A 343 -13.68 6.01 6.31
CA ILE A 343 -13.21 7.37 6.56
C ILE A 343 -13.27 7.64 8.07
N PHE A 344 -12.18 8.19 8.59
CA PHE A 344 -12.05 8.69 9.95
C PHE A 344 -11.70 10.16 9.87
N SER A 345 -12.28 11.00 10.73
CA SER A 345 -11.74 12.34 10.93
C SER A 345 -10.28 12.24 11.37
N ALA A 346 -9.42 13.16 10.93
CA ALA A 346 -8.02 13.23 11.33
C ALA A 346 -7.85 13.25 12.87
N ASP A 347 -8.81 13.85 13.59
CA ASP A 347 -8.84 13.88 15.06
C ASP A 347 -9.00 12.49 15.70
N ARG A 348 -9.53 11.54 14.92
CA ARG A 348 -9.74 10.15 15.31
C ARG A 348 -8.70 9.21 14.69
N ALA A 349 -7.53 9.72 14.30
CA ALA A 349 -6.43 8.89 13.79
C ALA A 349 -6.06 7.74 14.76
N ASN A 350 -6.18 7.96 16.08
CA ASN A 350 -5.92 6.93 17.10
C ASN A 350 -6.89 5.74 16.95
N GLU A 351 -8.15 6.04 16.69
CA GLU A 351 -9.18 5.03 16.46
C GLU A 351 -8.90 4.24 15.18
N ALA A 352 -8.57 4.95 14.09
CA ALA A 352 -8.24 4.34 12.80
C ALA A 352 -7.09 3.34 12.93
N LEU A 353 -6.00 3.72 13.61
CA LEU A 353 -4.85 2.85 13.81
C LEU A 353 -5.10 1.69 14.75
N ALA A 354 -5.80 1.92 15.86
CA ALA A 354 -6.16 0.84 16.77
C ALA A 354 -6.99 -0.22 16.04
N LYS A 355 -7.91 0.20 15.16
CA LYS A 355 -8.70 -0.70 14.33
C LYS A 355 -7.86 -1.39 13.25
N ILE A 356 -6.93 -0.69 12.58
CA ILE A 356 -6.01 -1.32 11.61
C ILE A 356 -5.12 -2.36 12.29
N GLY A 357 -4.49 -2.03 13.41
CA GLY A 357 -3.58 -2.91 14.14
C GLY A 357 -4.25 -4.18 14.65
N LYS A 358 -5.56 -4.11 14.94
CA LYS A 358 -6.41 -5.25 15.32
C LYS A 358 -7.02 -5.98 14.12
N GLY A 359 -6.88 -5.46 12.89
CA GLY A 359 -7.48 -6.02 11.69
C GLY A 359 -9.00 -5.86 11.63
N GLN A 360 -9.55 -4.80 12.23
CA GLN A 360 -10.99 -4.53 12.33
C GLN A 360 -11.53 -3.61 11.22
N ILE A 361 -10.67 -3.17 10.29
CA ILE A 361 -11.08 -2.41 9.10
C ILE A 361 -11.09 -3.34 7.91
N GLN A 362 -12.22 -3.38 7.22
CA GLN A 362 -12.34 -4.04 5.93
C GLN A 362 -11.80 -3.10 4.86
N GLY A 363 -10.70 -3.50 4.21
CA GLY A 363 -10.07 -2.74 3.13
C GLY A 363 -9.14 -1.62 3.62
N ARG A 364 -9.42 -0.36 3.24
CA ARG A 364 -8.55 0.80 3.50
C ARG A 364 -9.10 1.70 4.62
N ALA A 365 -8.22 2.40 5.32
CA ALA A 365 -8.61 3.50 6.20
C ALA A 365 -8.11 4.82 5.63
N ILE A 366 -8.95 5.85 5.68
CA ILE A 366 -8.66 7.18 5.19
C ILE A 366 -8.86 8.16 6.34
N LEU A 367 -7.91 9.07 6.53
CA LEU A 367 -8.08 10.25 7.38
C LEU A 367 -8.66 11.38 6.55
N GLU A 368 -9.63 12.08 7.12
CA GLU A 368 -10.28 13.26 6.54
C GLU A 368 -9.94 14.49 7.38
N PHE A 369 -9.31 15.47 6.73
CA PHE A 369 -8.96 16.77 7.30
C PHE A 369 -10.09 17.75 7.04
N PRO A 370 -10.38 18.69 7.95
CA PRO A 370 -11.50 19.62 7.81
C PRO A 370 -11.42 20.44 6.50
N GLU A 371 -12.57 20.76 5.92
CA GLU A 371 -12.66 21.91 5.03
C GLU A 371 -12.53 23.17 5.90
N ASP A 372 -11.90 24.23 5.39
CA ASP A 372 -12.02 25.50 6.12
C ASP A 372 -13.50 25.85 5.96
N ASP A 373 -14.29 25.74 7.02
CA ASP A 373 -15.65 26.25 7.02
C ASP A 373 -15.56 27.72 6.61
N GLU A 374 -16.37 28.11 5.62
CA GLU A 374 -16.66 29.52 5.36
C GLU A 374 -17.10 30.13 6.70
N GLU A 375 -16.24 30.93 7.33
CA GLU A 375 -16.61 31.77 8.48
C GLU A 375 -17.77 32.70 8.15
#